data_AF-A0A954JSP0-F1
#
_entry.id   AF-A0A954JSP0-F1
#
_cell.length_a   1.000
_cell.length_b   1.000
_cell.length_c   1.000
_cell.angle_alpha   90.00
_cell.angle_beta   90.00
_cell.angle_gamma   90.00
#
_symmetry.space_group_name_H-M   'P 1'
#
loop_
_entity.id
_entity.type
_entity.pdbx_description
1 polymer ?
#
loop_
_entity_poly.entity_id
_entity_poly.type
_entity_poly.pdbx_seq_one_letter_code
_entity_poly.pdbx_strand_id
1 'polypeptide(L)'
;MLQNHQTQQQESVAPARIGIVTAACRHLLLKKLSQLVRGQIILREGTEITVLGKDDADLKVEVTVHHPRFFQAAVQGGGLGIAQSLIDGDWSSNDLTSLVQIFIRNLEVTDQFEEGLARIRQVAARVGHWVRRNTRRGAAQNIHAHYDLGNDFYQLFLDETMSYSCGVFEHPGATMQEASLAKLDRVCRYLDLKPQDHLLEIGTGWGGLALYAAQNYGCRVTTTTISREQYQLAAERIDAAGLSDKVQLLLTDYRDLEGQYDKLVSIEMIEAVGAEFFETYFQKCCELLRPEGMMFLQSIVIK
;
A
#
# COMPACT_ATOMS: atom_id res chain seq x y z
N MET A 1 10.53 66.68 -7.01
CA MET A 1 11.60 65.65 -7.18
C MET A 1 11.30 64.52 -6.22
N LEU A 2 11.23 63.23 -6.53
CA LEU A 2 11.18 62.42 -7.75
C LEU A 2 10.58 61.08 -7.25
N GLN A 3 9.72 60.48 -8.06
CA GLN A 3 9.10 59.18 -7.82
C GLN A 3 10.16 58.07 -7.75
N ASN A 4 9.85 56.97 -7.05
CA ASN A 4 10.22 55.62 -7.48
C ASN A 4 9.28 54.58 -6.85
N HIS A 5 8.12 54.41 -7.49
CA HIS A 5 7.41 53.13 -7.47
C HIS A 5 8.20 52.16 -8.33
N GLN A 6 8.90 51.20 -7.71
CA GLN A 6 9.36 50.01 -8.43
C GLN A 6 8.21 49.01 -8.47
N THR A 7 7.46 49.07 -9.55
CA THR A 7 6.59 47.99 -10.01
C THR A 7 7.47 46.79 -10.33
N GLN A 8 7.41 45.73 -9.52
CA GLN A 8 7.93 44.43 -9.91
C GLN A 8 7.10 43.94 -11.10
N GLN A 9 7.66 44.08 -12.29
CA GLN A 9 7.15 43.43 -13.49
C GLN A 9 7.30 41.92 -13.29
N GLN A 10 6.17 41.20 -13.26
CA GLN A 10 6.15 39.78 -13.57
C GLN A 10 6.68 39.63 -15.00
N GLU A 11 7.92 39.17 -15.12
CA GLU A 11 8.45 38.71 -16.40
C GLU A 11 7.59 37.56 -16.90
N SER A 12 6.83 37.80 -17.97
CA SER A 12 6.15 36.76 -18.71
C SER A 12 7.22 35.90 -19.39
N VAL A 13 7.54 34.76 -18.78
CA VAL A 13 8.38 33.74 -19.41
C VAL A 13 7.66 33.28 -20.67
N ALA A 14 8.23 33.56 -21.84
CA ALA A 14 7.72 33.06 -23.11
C ALA A 14 7.63 31.53 -23.05
N PRO A 15 6.53 30.90 -23.51
CA PRO A 15 6.41 29.45 -23.44
C PRO A 15 7.55 28.80 -24.21
N ALA A 16 8.35 27.98 -23.52
CA ALA A 16 9.41 27.21 -24.14
C ALA A 16 8.83 26.42 -25.32
N ARG A 17 9.45 26.52 -26.50
CA ARG A 17 9.01 25.77 -27.68
C ARG A 17 9.03 24.28 -27.36
N ILE A 18 7.84 23.70 -27.23
CA ILE A 18 7.66 22.28 -27.00
C ILE A 18 8.26 21.52 -28.20
N GLY A 19 9.23 20.64 -27.94
CA GLY A 19 9.83 19.82 -29.00
C GLY A 19 8.80 18.93 -29.69
N ILE A 20 9.02 18.60 -30.97
CA ILE A 20 8.09 17.84 -31.81
C ILE A 20 7.67 16.51 -31.14
N VAL A 21 8.62 15.82 -30.51
CA VAL A 21 8.37 14.57 -29.77
C VAL A 21 7.40 14.80 -28.60
N THR A 22 7.63 15.85 -27.81
CA THR A 22 6.75 16.20 -26.68
C THR A 22 5.35 16.56 -27.15
N ALA A 23 5.23 17.33 -28.24
CA ALA A 23 3.93 17.70 -28.81
C ALA A 23 3.14 16.46 -29.28
N ALA A 24 3.83 15.49 -29.91
CA ALA A 24 3.22 14.22 -30.29
C ALA A 24 2.77 13.40 -29.07
N CYS A 25 3.62 13.27 -28.04
CA CYS A 25 3.26 12.59 -26.79
C CYS A 25 2.07 13.26 -26.09
N ARG A 26 2.04 14.60 -26.04
CA ARG A 26 0.91 15.36 -25.50
C ARG A 26 -0.38 15.02 -26.26
N HIS A 27 -0.35 15.10 -27.58
CA HIS A 27 -1.52 14.78 -28.39
C HIS A 27 -2.02 13.36 -28.15
N LEU A 28 -1.12 12.38 -28.08
CA LEU A 28 -1.47 10.98 -27.78
C LEU A 28 -2.11 10.81 -26.41
N LEU A 29 -1.54 11.44 -25.36
CA LEU A 29 -2.08 11.37 -24.01
C LEU A 29 -3.47 12.00 -23.94
N LEU A 30 -3.64 13.22 -24.47
CA LEU A 30 -4.93 13.94 -24.47
C LEU A 30 -6.01 13.19 -25.23
N LYS A 31 -5.68 12.64 -26.40
CA LYS A 31 -6.61 11.82 -27.19
C LYS A 31 -7.11 10.62 -26.39
N LYS A 32 -6.25 9.98 -25.59
CA LYS A 32 -6.67 8.87 -24.74
C LYS A 32 -7.50 9.34 -23.55
N LEU A 33 -7.06 10.37 -22.84
CA LEU A 33 -7.81 10.93 -21.71
C LEU A 33 -9.17 11.51 -22.12
N SER A 34 -9.35 11.91 -23.37
CA SER A 34 -10.67 12.30 -23.89
C SER A 34 -11.69 11.16 -23.93
N GLN A 35 -11.24 9.90 -23.80
CA GLN A 35 -12.09 8.72 -23.76
C GLN A 35 -12.53 8.37 -22.33
N LEU A 36 -12.18 9.16 -21.32
CA LEU A 36 -12.65 8.97 -19.95
C LEU A 36 -14.18 9.03 -19.90
N VAL A 37 -14.78 7.99 -19.33
CA VAL A 37 -16.24 7.85 -19.22
C VAL A 37 -16.72 8.21 -17.82
N ARG A 38 -15.91 7.94 -16.80
CA ARG A 38 -16.25 8.09 -15.37
C ARG A 38 -15.26 9.03 -14.66
N GLY A 39 -15.58 10.31 -14.61
CA GLY A 39 -14.70 11.33 -14.03
C GLY A 39 -14.38 12.46 -15.00
N GLN A 40 -13.86 13.56 -14.45
CA GLN A 40 -13.35 14.70 -15.20
C GLN A 40 -11.96 15.08 -14.72
N ILE A 41 -11.04 15.30 -15.67
CA ILE A 41 -9.72 15.86 -15.42
C ILE A 41 -9.64 17.23 -16.10
N ILE A 42 -9.39 18.26 -15.31
CA ILE A 42 -9.08 19.60 -15.79
C ILE A 42 -7.56 19.71 -15.83
N LEU A 43 -6.97 19.61 -17.02
CA LEU A 43 -5.54 19.73 -17.23
C LEU A 43 -5.16 21.19 -17.46
N ARG A 44 -4.28 21.73 -16.63
CA ARG A 44 -3.70 23.07 -16.77
C ARG A 44 -2.26 23.00 -17.24
N GLU A 45 -1.95 23.78 -18.27
CA GLU A 45 -0.61 23.93 -18.85
C GLU A 45 -0.33 25.43 -19.02
N GLY A 46 0.27 26.06 -18.00
CA GLY A 46 0.39 27.52 -17.95
C GLY A 46 -0.99 28.18 -17.99
N THR A 47 -1.30 28.93 -19.05
CA THR A 47 -2.62 29.56 -19.26
C THR A 47 -3.60 28.67 -20.02
N GLU A 48 -3.14 27.56 -20.61
CA GLU A 48 -4.01 26.64 -21.33
C GLU A 48 -4.77 25.73 -20.34
N ILE A 49 -6.06 25.53 -20.62
CA ILE A 49 -6.93 24.63 -19.87
C ILE A 49 -7.56 23.65 -20.85
N THR A 50 -7.39 22.36 -20.59
CA THR A 50 -8.03 21.28 -21.34
C THR A 50 -8.90 20.48 -20.40
N VAL A 51 -10.18 20.34 -20.72
CA VAL A 51 -11.13 19.53 -19.96
C VAL A 51 -11.27 18.16 -20.64
N LEU A 52 -11.06 17.10 -19.87
CA LEU A 52 -11.06 15.71 -20.34
C LEU A 52 -12.09 14.91 -19.52
N GLY A 53 -12.87 14.06 -20.20
CA GLY A 53 -13.98 13.33 -19.59
C GLY A 53 -15.31 14.08 -19.67
N LYS A 54 -16.28 13.69 -18.83
CA LYS A 54 -17.65 14.22 -18.86
C LYS A 54 -17.89 15.31 -17.82
N ASP A 55 -18.73 16.29 -18.15
CA ASP A 55 -18.99 17.45 -17.30
C ASP A 55 -19.94 17.20 -16.12
N ASP A 56 -20.76 16.14 -16.19
CA ASP A 56 -21.66 15.69 -15.13
C ASP A 56 -21.03 14.66 -14.18
N ALA A 57 -19.70 14.52 -14.20
CA ALA A 57 -19.00 13.55 -13.38
C ALA A 57 -19.02 13.90 -11.87
N ASP A 58 -19.13 12.86 -11.04
CA ASP A 58 -19.07 12.94 -9.58
C ASP A 58 -17.65 13.18 -9.04
N LEU A 59 -16.64 12.69 -9.76
CA LEU A 59 -15.23 12.97 -9.49
C LEU A 59 -14.69 14.00 -10.49
N LYS A 60 -14.20 15.13 -9.97
CA LYS A 60 -13.56 16.19 -10.76
C LYS A 60 -12.25 16.58 -10.11
N VAL A 61 -11.16 16.52 -10.86
CA VAL A 61 -9.82 16.84 -10.37
C VAL A 61 -9.11 17.79 -11.30
N GLU A 62 -8.25 18.61 -10.73
CA GLU A 62 -7.37 19.51 -11.47
C GLU A 62 -5.94 18.96 -11.44
N VAL A 63 -5.36 18.83 -12.63
CA VAL A 63 -3.98 18.41 -12.83
C VAL A 63 -3.21 19.58 -13.46
N THR A 64 -2.18 20.05 -12.78
CA THR A 64 -1.32 21.13 -13.28
C THR A 64 -0.01 20.55 -13.77
N VAL A 65 0.32 20.80 -15.03
CA VAL A 65 1.60 20.42 -15.64
C VAL A 65 2.58 21.58 -15.50
N HIS A 66 3.63 21.36 -14.72
CA HIS A 66 4.71 22.32 -14.48
C HIS A 66 5.80 22.20 -15.55
N HIS A 67 6.04 20.98 -16.04
CA HIS A 67 7.07 20.72 -17.04
C HIS A 67 6.59 19.78 -18.16
N PRO A 68 6.80 20.12 -19.44
CA PRO A 68 6.24 19.36 -20.57
C PRO A 68 6.86 17.96 -20.75
N ARG A 69 7.94 17.64 -20.02
CA ARG A 69 8.50 16.27 -19.99
C ARG A 69 7.53 15.23 -19.40
N PHE A 70 6.55 15.68 -18.61
CA PHE A 70 5.43 14.85 -18.14
C PHE A 70 4.79 14.04 -19.27
N PHE A 71 4.53 14.66 -20.42
CA PHE A 71 3.86 13.98 -21.54
C PHE A 71 4.68 12.81 -22.09
N GLN A 72 6.00 12.98 -22.20
CA GLN A 72 6.87 11.90 -22.64
C GLN A 72 6.96 10.80 -21.58
N ALA A 73 7.11 11.18 -20.30
CA ALA A 73 7.15 10.24 -19.18
C ALA A 73 5.87 9.40 -19.11
N ALA A 74 4.69 10.01 -19.26
CA ALA A 74 3.42 9.32 -19.25
C ALA A 74 3.26 8.33 -20.41
N VAL A 75 3.61 8.74 -21.64
CA VAL A 75 3.46 7.87 -22.83
C VAL A 75 4.49 6.74 -22.86
N GLN A 76 5.74 6.98 -22.47
CA GLN A 76 6.82 6.00 -22.53
C GLN A 76 6.90 5.11 -21.28
N GLY A 77 6.64 5.72 -20.12
CA GLY A 77 6.72 5.07 -18.81
C GLY A 77 5.41 4.46 -18.32
N GLY A 78 4.26 4.81 -18.91
CA GLY A 78 2.95 4.38 -18.42
C GLY A 78 2.71 4.88 -16.99
N GLY A 79 2.02 4.09 -16.17
CA GLY A 79 1.73 4.45 -14.76
C GLY A 79 2.98 4.78 -13.94
N LEU A 80 4.09 4.05 -14.13
CA LEU A 80 5.36 4.33 -13.45
C LEU A 80 5.98 5.67 -13.89
N GLY A 81 5.88 6.00 -15.18
CA GLY A 81 6.36 7.28 -15.69
C GLY A 81 5.56 8.46 -15.12
N ILE A 82 4.25 8.30 -15.02
CA ILE A 82 3.34 9.28 -14.39
C ILE A 82 3.72 9.49 -12.92
N ALA A 83 3.93 8.40 -12.16
CA ALA A 83 4.30 8.46 -10.75
C ALA A 83 5.69 9.08 -10.54
N GLN A 84 6.69 8.69 -11.33
CA GLN A 84 8.03 9.25 -11.22
C GLN A 84 8.03 10.75 -11.54
N SER A 85 7.31 11.18 -12.58
CA SER A 85 7.25 12.60 -12.93
C SER A 85 6.47 13.43 -11.91
N LEU A 86 5.59 12.83 -11.11
CA LEU A 86 4.98 13.49 -9.95
C LEU A 86 6.04 13.76 -8.86
N ILE A 87 6.85 12.74 -8.55
CA ILE A 87 7.96 12.84 -7.58
C ILE A 87 8.99 13.88 -8.04
N ASP A 88 9.28 13.91 -9.34
CA ASP A 88 10.22 14.87 -9.94
C ASP A 88 9.64 16.29 -10.08
N GLY A 89 8.38 16.53 -9.71
CA GLY A 89 7.73 17.83 -9.72
C GLY A 89 7.24 18.32 -11.08
N ASP A 90 7.10 17.44 -12.07
CA ASP A 90 6.67 17.82 -13.43
C ASP A 90 5.19 18.13 -13.54
N TRP A 91 4.41 17.60 -12.62
CA TRP A 91 2.98 17.84 -12.53
C TRP A 91 2.51 17.66 -11.08
N SER A 92 1.34 18.19 -10.77
CA SER A 92 0.67 18.02 -9.48
C SER A 92 -0.84 17.86 -9.66
N SER A 93 -1.52 17.26 -8.68
CA SER A 93 -2.99 17.24 -8.60
C SER A 93 -3.45 17.96 -7.35
N ASN A 94 -4.61 18.61 -7.40
CA ASN A 94 -5.27 19.12 -6.20
C ASN A 94 -5.84 17.99 -5.31
N ASP A 95 -6.12 16.84 -5.90
CA ASP A 95 -6.59 15.63 -5.23
C ASP A 95 -6.07 14.40 -5.97
N LEU A 96 -4.96 13.83 -5.47
CA LEU A 96 -4.38 12.61 -6.03
C LEU A 96 -5.27 11.40 -5.82
N THR A 97 -6.01 11.35 -4.71
CA THR A 97 -6.90 10.23 -4.38
C THR A 97 -8.03 10.13 -5.39
N SER A 98 -8.73 11.23 -5.63
CA SER A 98 -9.79 11.28 -6.64
C SER A 98 -9.25 11.03 -8.05
N LEU A 99 -8.04 11.50 -8.37
CA LEU A 99 -7.40 11.24 -9.66
C LEU A 99 -7.14 9.74 -9.88
N VAL A 100 -6.60 9.05 -8.87
CA VAL A 100 -6.39 7.59 -8.91
C VAL A 100 -7.73 6.86 -9.01
N GLN A 101 -8.77 7.30 -8.29
CA GLN A 101 -10.11 6.73 -8.42
C GLN A 101 -10.67 6.88 -9.84
N ILE A 102 -10.47 8.02 -10.50
CA ILE A 102 -10.85 8.21 -11.91
C ILE A 102 -10.14 7.17 -12.78
N PHE A 103 -8.83 6.99 -12.63
CA PHE A 103 -8.12 5.97 -13.42
C PHE A 103 -8.65 4.55 -13.17
N ILE A 104 -8.84 4.16 -11.90
CA ILE A 104 -9.37 2.83 -11.55
C ILE A 104 -10.78 2.61 -12.12
N ARG A 105 -11.66 3.61 -12.08
CA ARG A 105 -13.02 3.51 -12.64
C ARG A 105 -13.05 3.37 -14.16
N ASN A 106 -11.96 3.73 -14.84
CA ASN A 106 -11.79 3.65 -16.28
C ASN A 106 -10.72 2.62 -16.67
N LEU A 107 -10.54 1.56 -15.86
CA LEU A 107 -9.59 0.47 -16.13
C LEU A 107 -9.72 -0.09 -17.56
N GLU A 108 -10.93 -0.25 -18.10
CA GLU A 108 -11.13 -0.72 -19.49
C GLU A 108 -10.54 0.23 -20.56
N VAL A 109 -10.53 1.54 -20.29
CA VAL A 109 -9.92 2.57 -21.16
C VAL A 109 -8.42 2.67 -20.93
N THR A 110 -7.94 2.29 -19.73
CA THR A 110 -6.53 2.27 -19.33
C THR A 110 -5.84 0.91 -19.55
N ASP A 111 -6.56 -0.18 -19.77
CA ASP A 111 -6.02 -1.51 -20.12
C ASP A 111 -5.69 -1.59 -21.62
N GLN A 112 -6.42 -0.85 -22.48
CA GLN A 112 -6.02 -0.60 -23.87
C GLN A 112 -4.69 0.17 -23.99
N PHE A 113 -4.16 0.65 -22.87
CA PHE A 113 -2.84 1.29 -22.76
C PHE A 113 -1.70 0.26 -22.64
N GLU A 114 -1.99 -0.94 -22.16
CA GLU A 114 -0.99 -1.98 -21.89
C GLU A 114 -0.72 -2.88 -23.11
N GLU A 115 -1.68 -3.16 -23.98
CA GLU A 115 -1.54 -4.26 -24.97
C GLU A 115 -0.36 -4.14 -25.96
N GLY A 116 0.09 -2.93 -26.32
CA GLY A 116 1.16 -2.71 -27.30
C GLY A 116 2.59 -2.75 -26.75
N LEU A 117 2.82 -2.23 -25.52
CA LEU A 117 4.14 -2.13 -24.87
C LEU A 117 4.28 -3.09 -23.68
N ALA A 118 3.17 -3.54 -23.08
CA ALA A 118 3.17 -4.49 -21.96
C ALA A 118 3.46 -5.92 -22.40
N ARG A 119 3.27 -6.34 -23.66
CA ARG A 119 3.72 -7.68 -24.11
C ARG A 119 5.23 -7.87 -24.01
N ILE A 120 6.00 -6.81 -24.26
CA ILE A 120 7.47 -6.82 -24.16
C ILE A 120 7.91 -6.62 -22.69
N ARG A 121 7.19 -5.80 -21.91
CA ARG A 121 7.44 -5.64 -20.46
C ARG A 121 6.99 -6.81 -19.60
N GLN A 122 5.95 -7.56 -19.95
CA GLN A 122 5.51 -8.76 -19.22
C GLN A 122 6.56 -9.86 -19.25
N VAL A 123 7.36 -9.94 -20.32
CA VAL A 123 8.52 -10.85 -20.38
C VAL A 123 9.64 -10.36 -19.44
N ALA A 124 9.91 -9.05 -19.38
CA ALA A 124 10.89 -8.47 -18.46
C ALA A 124 10.44 -8.49 -16.98
N ALA A 125 9.15 -8.30 -16.72
CA ALA A 125 8.53 -8.38 -15.39
C ALA A 125 8.47 -9.83 -14.88
N ARG A 126 8.33 -10.84 -15.77
CA ARG A 126 8.51 -12.26 -15.42
C ARG A 126 9.95 -12.58 -15.00
N VAL A 127 10.95 -11.91 -15.57
CA VAL A 127 12.36 -12.04 -15.17
C VAL A 127 12.64 -11.27 -13.86
N GLY A 128 12.03 -10.10 -13.66
CA GLY A 128 12.07 -9.35 -12.39
C GLY A 128 11.36 -10.07 -11.24
N HIS A 129 10.25 -10.77 -11.51
CA HIS A 129 9.60 -11.68 -10.56
C HIS A 129 10.51 -12.82 -10.12
N TRP A 130 11.42 -13.26 -10.99
CA TRP A 130 12.39 -14.30 -10.66
C TRP A 130 13.43 -13.83 -9.63
N VAL A 131 13.78 -12.53 -9.64
CA VAL A 131 14.69 -11.89 -8.68
C VAL A 131 13.95 -11.49 -7.38
N ARG A 132 12.63 -11.33 -7.42
CA ARG A 132 11.76 -10.97 -6.27
C ARG A 132 10.95 -12.13 -5.72
N ARG A 133 11.35 -13.35 -6.05
CA ARG A 133 10.66 -14.57 -5.59
C ARG A 133 10.74 -14.64 -4.07
N ASN A 134 9.65 -15.00 -3.40
CA ASN A 134 9.58 -15.13 -1.95
C ASN A 134 10.32 -16.37 -1.40
N THR A 135 11.53 -16.60 -1.92
CA THR A 135 12.51 -17.49 -1.31
C THR A 135 12.89 -16.95 0.06
N ARG A 136 13.36 -17.81 0.97
CA ARG A 136 13.82 -17.40 2.31
C ARG A 136 14.77 -16.20 2.28
N ARG A 137 15.74 -16.23 1.36
CA ARG A 137 16.72 -15.15 1.19
C ARG A 137 16.09 -13.88 0.59
N GLY A 138 15.17 -14.01 -0.37
CA GLY A 138 14.45 -12.88 -0.97
C GLY A 138 13.49 -12.20 0.01
N ALA A 139 12.79 -12.97 0.85
CA ALA A 139 11.90 -12.45 1.88
C ALA A 139 12.63 -11.53 2.86
N ALA A 140 13.77 -12.00 3.39
CA ALA A 140 14.61 -11.23 4.31
C ALA A 140 15.14 -9.94 3.66
N GLN A 141 15.55 -10.00 2.38
CA GLN A 141 16.06 -8.83 1.65
C GLN A 141 14.97 -7.81 1.32
N ASN A 142 13.78 -8.26 0.91
CA ASN A 142 12.65 -7.39 0.59
C ASN A 142 12.14 -6.67 1.84
N ILE A 143 12.09 -7.34 2.99
CA ILE A 143 11.65 -6.74 4.25
C ILE A 143 12.68 -5.75 4.79
N HIS A 144 13.98 -6.06 4.69
CA HIS A 144 15.02 -5.09 5.01
C HIS A 144 14.90 -3.82 4.16
N ALA A 145 14.59 -3.93 2.87
CA ALA A 145 14.41 -2.77 2.00
C ALA A 145 13.10 -2.00 2.25
N HIS A 146 12.04 -2.65 2.72
CA HIS A 146 10.72 -2.04 2.93
C HIS A 146 10.51 -1.45 4.34
N TYR A 147 11.28 -1.86 5.36
CA TYR A 147 11.15 -1.36 6.74
C TYR A 147 12.37 -0.60 7.28
N ASP A 148 13.39 -0.33 6.44
CA ASP A 148 14.57 0.51 6.76
C ASP A 148 14.22 1.99 7.07
N LEU A 149 12.95 2.40 6.88
CA LEU A 149 12.46 3.72 7.29
C LEU A 149 12.34 3.86 8.82
N GLY A 150 12.42 2.74 9.56
CA GLY A 150 12.44 2.72 11.03
C GLY A 150 11.08 2.95 11.68
N ASN A 151 10.96 2.63 12.97
CA ASN A 151 9.71 2.75 13.72
C ASN A 151 9.24 4.22 13.84
N ASP A 152 10.17 5.16 13.94
CA ASP A 152 9.89 6.59 14.04
C ASP A 152 9.10 7.12 12.84
N PHE A 153 9.39 6.63 11.63
CA PHE A 153 8.67 7.03 10.42
C PHE A 153 7.21 6.57 10.45
N TYR A 154 6.96 5.32 10.81
CA TYR A 154 5.62 4.76 10.85
C TYR A 154 4.76 5.40 11.96
N GLN A 155 5.37 5.76 13.09
CA GLN A 155 4.68 6.48 14.17
C GLN A 155 4.12 7.84 13.76
N LEU A 156 4.60 8.45 12.67
CA LEU A 156 4.09 9.75 12.19
C LEU A 156 2.67 9.67 11.64
N PHE A 157 2.20 8.49 11.21
CA PHE A 157 0.93 8.35 10.51
C PHE A 157 0.09 7.11 10.89
N LEU A 158 0.68 6.12 11.57
CA LEU A 158 -0.10 5.02 12.14
C LEU A 158 -0.72 5.42 13.46
N ASP A 159 -1.81 4.75 13.84
CA ASP A 159 -2.38 4.86 15.17
C ASP A 159 -1.50 4.17 16.23
N GLU A 160 -1.84 4.35 17.50
CA GLU A 160 -1.07 3.87 18.66
C GLU A 160 -0.94 2.34 18.72
N THR A 161 -1.80 1.59 18.04
CA THR A 161 -1.64 0.14 17.91
C THR A 161 -0.46 -0.23 17.00
N MET A 162 0.05 0.70 16.20
CA MET A 162 1.01 0.49 15.11
C MET A 162 0.49 -0.53 14.08
N SER A 163 -0.80 -0.51 13.79
CA SER A 163 -1.41 -1.42 12.80
C SER A 163 -1.19 -0.89 11.38
N TYR A 164 -0.27 -1.50 10.63
CA TYR A 164 -0.16 -1.28 9.18
C TYR A 164 -0.94 -2.34 8.40
N SER A 165 -2.26 -2.34 8.61
CA SER A 165 -3.23 -3.26 8.01
C SER A 165 -4.60 -2.58 7.95
N CYS A 166 -5.54 -3.09 7.16
CA CYS A 166 -6.90 -2.55 7.11
C CYS A 166 -7.59 -2.56 8.49
N GLY A 167 -8.17 -1.43 8.90
CA GLY A 167 -9.01 -1.28 10.09
C GLY A 167 -10.49 -1.51 9.79
N VAL A 168 -11.31 -1.62 10.84
CA VAL A 168 -12.77 -1.81 10.74
C VAL A 168 -13.50 -0.61 11.34
N PHE A 169 -14.07 0.25 10.49
CA PHE A 169 -14.82 1.43 10.92
C PHE A 169 -16.29 1.05 11.20
N GLU A 170 -16.63 0.82 12.47
CA GLU A 170 -17.98 0.37 12.87
C GLU A 170 -19.02 1.49 12.87
N HIS A 171 -18.60 2.75 12.87
CA HIS A 171 -19.49 3.90 12.75
C HIS A 171 -18.82 5.06 11.99
N PRO A 172 -19.63 5.97 11.41
CA PRO A 172 -19.12 7.24 10.88
C PRO A 172 -18.33 8.01 11.95
N GLY A 173 -17.19 8.58 11.57
CA GLY A 173 -16.35 9.36 12.48
C GLY A 173 -15.47 8.53 13.43
N ALA A 174 -15.46 7.20 13.33
CA ALA A 174 -14.50 6.37 14.07
C ALA A 174 -13.06 6.78 13.73
N THR A 175 -12.24 6.88 14.77
CA THR A 175 -10.80 7.16 14.67
C THR A 175 -10.06 5.95 14.09
N MET A 176 -8.83 6.17 13.61
CA MET A 176 -7.95 5.08 13.16
C MET A 176 -7.70 4.06 14.28
N GLN A 177 -7.50 4.54 15.51
CA GLN A 177 -7.28 3.68 16.66
C GLN A 177 -8.50 2.81 16.97
N GLU A 178 -9.71 3.40 17.00
CA GLU A 178 -10.96 2.64 17.17
C GLU A 178 -11.12 1.59 16.06
N ALA A 179 -10.82 1.95 14.81
CA ALA A 179 -10.91 1.02 13.70
C ALA A 179 -9.89 -0.13 13.80
N SER A 180 -8.67 0.16 14.24
CA SER A 180 -7.64 -0.85 14.51
C SER A 180 -8.07 -1.78 15.64
N LEU A 181 -8.55 -1.26 16.77
CA LEU A 181 -9.03 -2.07 17.89
C LEU A 181 -10.25 -2.92 17.53
N ALA A 182 -11.22 -2.36 16.80
CA ALA A 182 -12.39 -3.10 16.32
C ALA A 182 -11.99 -4.26 15.41
N LYS A 183 -10.97 -4.07 14.56
CA LYS A 183 -10.38 -5.15 13.74
C LYS A 183 -9.75 -6.23 14.61
N LEU A 184 -8.93 -5.88 15.59
CA LEU A 184 -8.28 -6.85 16.49
C LEU A 184 -9.31 -7.66 17.29
N ASP A 185 -10.34 -7.00 17.80
CA ASP A 185 -11.45 -7.64 18.49
C ASP A 185 -12.22 -8.61 17.59
N ARG A 186 -12.56 -8.16 16.39
CA ARG A 186 -13.28 -8.96 15.40
C ARG A 186 -12.51 -10.23 15.03
N VAL A 187 -11.20 -10.14 14.86
CA VAL A 187 -10.32 -11.31 14.64
C VAL A 187 -10.43 -12.29 15.80
N CYS A 188 -10.29 -11.83 17.05
CA CYS A 188 -10.37 -12.69 18.23
C CYS A 188 -11.75 -13.35 18.38
N ARG A 189 -12.83 -12.62 18.08
CA ARG A 189 -14.20 -13.16 18.07
C ARG A 189 -14.42 -14.19 16.98
N TYR A 190 -13.93 -13.96 15.76
CA TYR A 190 -14.04 -14.95 14.68
C TYR A 190 -13.32 -16.25 15.00
N LEU A 191 -12.21 -16.17 15.72
CA LEU A 191 -11.49 -17.35 16.22
C LEU A 191 -12.18 -18.05 17.39
N ASP A 192 -13.24 -17.45 17.95
CA ASP A 192 -13.85 -17.86 19.22
C ASP A 192 -12.81 -18.04 20.34
N LEU A 193 -11.87 -17.09 20.43
CA LEU A 193 -10.66 -17.21 21.25
C LEU A 193 -11.00 -17.32 22.75
N LYS A 194 -10.43 -18.30 23.44
CA LYS A 194 -10.62 -18.55 24.87
C LYS A 194 -9.33 -18.38 25.68
N PRO A 195 -9.41 -18.14 27.00
CA PRO A 195 -8.22 -17.98 27.84
C PRO A 195 -7.27 -19.19 27.84
N GLN A 196 -7.77 -20.40 27.63
CA GLN A 196 -6.97 -21.61 27.56
C GLN A 196 -6.30 -21.87 26.19
N ASP A 197 -6.67 -21.11 25.16
CA ASP A 197 -6.17 -21.34 23.81
C ASP A 197 -4.71 -20.89 23.69
N HIS A 198 -3.97 -21.59 22.83
CA HIS A 198 -2.70 -21.12 22.31
C HIS A 198 -2.88 -20.62 20.88
N LEU A 199 -2.76 -19.30 20.71
CA LEU A 199 -2.82 -18.60 19.43
C LEU A 199 -1.43 -18.52 18.78
N LEU A 200 -1.34 -18.88 17.50
CA LEU A 200 -0.21 -18.53 16.64
C LEU A 200 -0.57 -17.33 15.74
N GLU A 201 0.23 -16.28 15.79
CA GLU A 201 0.20 -15.16 14.83
C GLU A 201 1.38 -15.26 13.86
N ILE A 202 1.07 -15.39 12.56
CA ILE A 202 2.05 -15.30 11.48
C ILE A 202 2.07 -13.85 10.97
N GLY A 203 3.17 -13.14 11.28
CA GLY A 203 3.34 -11.73 10.96
C GLY A 203 2.99 -10.82 12.15
N THR A 204 3.91 -10.71 13.12
CA THR A 204 3.74 -9.90 14.34
C THR A 204 3.36 -8.44 14.08
N GLY A 205 3.83 -7.87 12.98
CA GLY A 205 3.91 -6.41 12.84
C GLY A 205 4.65 -5.84 14.04
N TRP A 206 4.05 -4.88 14.73
CA TRP A 206 4.59 -4.30 15.97
C TRP A 206 3.94 -4.85 17.25
N GLY A 207 3.30 -6.02 17.18
CA GLY A 207 2.73 -6.72 18.33
C GLY A 207 1.29 -6.35 18.68
N GLY A 208 0.60 -5.55 17.86
CA GLY A 208 -0.76 -5.06 18.16
C GLY A 208 -1.76 -6.18 18.48
N LEU A 209 -1.83 -7.21 17.65
CA LEU A 209 -2.76 -8.34 17.89
C LEU A 209 -2.31 -9.23 19.05
N ALA A 210 -1.03 -9.57 19.15
CA ALA A 210 -0.52 -10.40 20.24
C ALA A 210 -0.80 -9.78 21.62
N LEU A 211 -0.55 -8.47 21.77
CA LEU A 211 -0.88 -7.72 22.99
C LEU A 211 -2.38 -7.73 23.24
N TYR A 212 -3.18 -7.39 22.23
CA TYR A 212 -4.64 -7.30 22.36
C TYR A 212 -5.26 -8.64 22.76
N ALA A 213 -4.86 -9.74 22.12
CA ALA A 213 -5.36 -11.08 22.40
C ALA A 213 -4.96 -11.56 23.81
N ALA A 214 -3.70 -11.36 24.21
CA ALA A 214 -3.22 -11.76 25.54
C ALA A 214 -3.88 -10.95 26.67
N GLN A 215 -4.10 -9.64 26.48
CA GLN A 215 -4.73 -8.76 27.48
C GLN A 215 -6.23 -9.01 27.61
N ASN A 216 -6.96 -9.03 26.49
CA ASN A 216 -8.42 -9.00 26.50
C ASN A 216 -9.06 -10.39 26.53
N TYR A 217 -8.38 -11.39 25.95
CA TYR A 217 -8.88 -12.77 25.88
C TYR A 217 -8.10 -13.72 26.80
N GLY A 218 -6.96 -13.28 27.36
CA GLY A 218 -6.20 -14.02 28.36
C GLY A 218 -5.40 -15.21 27.83
N CYS A 219 -5.51 -15.52 26.53
CA CYS A 219 -4.87 -16.64 25.85
C CYS A 219 -3.33 -16.52 25.84
N ARG A 220 -2.66 -17.64 25.54
CA ARG A 220 -1.23 -17.63 25.23
C ARG A 220 -1.04 -17.30 23.75
N VAL A 221 -0.08 -16.46 23.43
CA VAL A 221 0.23 -16.10 22.04
C VAL A 221 1.68 -16.47 21.72
N THR A 222 1.89 -17.17 20.61
CA THR A 222 3.19 -17.17 19.93
C THR A 222 3.03 -16.32 18.68
N THR A 223 3.94 -15.38 18.46
CA THR A 223 3.91 -14.49 17.30
C THR A 223 5.28 -14.46 16.64
N THR A 224 5.32 -14.42 15.31
CA THR A 224 6.59 -14.44 14.56
C THR A 224 6.70 -13.32 13.55
N THR A 225 7.90 -12.74 13.43
CA THR A 225 8.28 -11.81 12.38
C THR A 225 9.67 -12.14 11.85
N ILE A 226 10.00 -11.61 10.67
CA ILE A 226 11.34 -11.65 10.09
C ILE A 226 11.98 -10.25 10.00
N SER A 227 11.29 -9.19 10.45
CA SER A 227 11.86 -7.85 10.62
C SER A 227 12.43 -7.71 12.03
N ARG A 228 13.67 -7.22 12.13
CA ARG A 228 14.35 -6.98 13.40
C ARG A 228 13.78 -5.76 14.12
N GLU A 229 13.38 -4.74 13.36
CA GLU A 229 12.84 -3.47 13.83
C GLU A 229 11.46 -3.67 14.47
N GLN A 230 10.63 -4.48 13.80
CA GLN A 230 9.34 -4.96 14.33
C GLN A 230 9.52 -5.78 15.60
N TYR A 231 10.46 -6.74 15.58
CA TYR A 231 10.77 -7.58 16.74
C TYR A 231 11.19 -6.73 17.94
N GLN A 232 12.09 -5.77 17.76
CA GLN A 232 12.59 -4.92 18.84
C GLN A 232 11.45 -4.13 19.50
N LEU A 233 10.65 -3.40 18.71
CA LEU A 233 9.55 -2.62 19.27
C LEU A 233 8.43 -3.50 19.83
N ALA A 234 8.12 -4.65 19.19
CA ALA A 234 7.16 -5.59 19.75
C ALA A 234 7.63 -6.14 21.11
N ALA A 235 8.92 -6.49 21.26
CA ALA A 235 9.49 -6.95 22.52
C ALA A 235 9.37 -5.90 23.63
N GLU A 236 9.73 -4.65 23.33
CA GLU A 236 9.60 -3.52 24.26
C GLU A 236 8.14 -3.32 24.72
N ARG A 237 7.18 -3.39 23.78
CA ARG A 237 5.75 -3.23 24.09
C ARG A 237 5.21 -4.39 24.91
N ILE A 238 5.64 -5.62 24.64
CA ILE A 238 5.26 -6.83 25.40
C ILE A 238 5.74 -6.73 26.84
N ASP A 239 7.00 -6.33 27.04
CA ASP A 239 7.60 -6.16 28.36
C ASP A 239 6.93 -5.02 29.14
N ALA A 240 6.75 -3.85 28.50
CA ALA A 240 6.07 -2.71 29.11
C ALA A 240 4.61 -3.01 29.49
N ALA A 241 3.95 -3.91 28.77
CA ALA A 241 2.60 -4.39 29.09
C ALA A 241 2.57 -5.48 30.17
N GLY A 242 3.72 -6.00 30.61
CA GLY A 242 3.82 -7.07 31.60
C GLY A 242 3.28 -8.41 31.12
N LEU A 243 3.36 -8.69 29.81
CA LEU A 243 2.78 -9.90 29.18
C LEU A 243 3.83 -10.92 28.73
N SER A 244 5.08 -10.78 29.17
CA SER A 244 6.18 -11.65 28.79
C SER A 244 5.97 -13.13 29.19
N ASP A 245 5.05 -13.42 30.11
CA ASP A 245 4.62 -14.77 30.50
C ASP A 245 3.56 -15.37 29.54
N LYS A 246 2.84 -14.52 28.80
CA LYS A 246 1.76 -14.92 27.89
C LYS A 246 2.12 -14.82 26.41
N VAL A 247 3.04 -13.94 26.04
CA VAL A 247 3.40 -13.67 24.64
C VAL A 247 4.84 -14.13 24.38
N GLN A 248 4.97 -15.14 23.53
CA GLN A 248 6.25 -15.59 22.99
C GLN A 248 6.48 -14.93 21.62
N LEU A 249 7.46 -14.04 21.55
CA LEU A 249 7.87 -13.36 20.32
C LEU A 249 9.07 -14.07 19.67
N LEU A 250 8.93 -14.42 18.40
CA LEU A 250 9.96 -15.10 17.61
C LEU A 250 10.46 -14.20 16.47
N LEU A 251 11.78 -14.21 16.24
CA LEU A 251 12.42 -13.64 15.05
C LEU A 251 12.75 -14.77 14.08
N THR A 252 11.71 -15.45 13.60
CA THR A 252 11.82 -16.68 12.81
C THR A 252 10.88 -16.62 11.61
N ASP A 253 11.29 -17.22 10.50
CA ASP A 253 10.41 -17.40 9.35
C ASP A 253 9.28 -18.38 9.68
N TYR A 254 8.05 -18.07 9.29
CA TYR A 254 6.89 -18.94 9.58
C TYR A 254 7.07 -20.37 9.07
N ARG A 255 7.87 -20.55 8.00
CA ARG A 255 8.17 -21.86 7.39
C ARG A 255 8.94 -22.78 8.33
N ASP A 256 9.68 -22.20 9.27
CA ASP A 256 10.52 -22.92 10.24
C ASP A 256 9.84 -23.04 11.62
N LEU A 257 8.59 -22.61 11.77
CA LEU A 257 7.83 -22.81 13.00
C LEU A 257 7.52 -24.29 13.22
N GLU A 258 7.44 -24.69 14.48
CA GLU A 258 7.12 -26.04 14.91
C GLU A 258 6.06 -25.99 16.01
N GLY A 259 5.40 -27.12 16.26
CA GLY A 259 4.39 -27.25 17.31
C GLY A 259 2.95 -27.34 16.80
N GLN A 260 2.01 -27.15 17.72
CA GLN A 260 0.57 -27.37 17.50
C GLN A 260 -0.23 -26.36 18.31
N TYR A 261 -0.98 -25.52 17.62
CA TYR A 261 -1.73 -24.38 18.15
C TYR A 261 -3.23 -24.61 18.05
N ASP A 262 -3.99 -24.05 18.99
CA ASP A 262 -5.45 -24.12 19.00
C ASP A 262 -6.05 -23.19 17.94
N LYS A 263 -5.41 -22.03 17.74
CA LYS A 263 -5.86 -20.98 16.83
C LYS A 263 -4.67 -20.46 16.03
N LEU A 264 -4.91 -20.06 14.78
CA LEU A 264 -3.91 -19.44 13.92
C LEU A 264 -4.49 -18.18 13.28
N VAL A 265 -3.71 -17.12 13.22
CA VAL A 265 -4.07 -15.88 12.56
C VAL A 265 -2.96 -15.39 11.65
N SER A 266 -3.36 -14.89 10.48
CA SER A 266 -2.50 -14.19 9.55
C SER A 266 -3.26 -13.00 8.95
N ILE A 267 -2.76 -11.79 9.18
CA ILE A 267 -3.37 -10.56 8.68
C ILE A 267 -2.44 -9.96 7.62
N GLU A 268 -2.92 -9.91 6.37
CA GLU A 268 -2.26 -9.24 5.24
C GLU A 268 -0.79 -9.66 5.02
N MET A 269 -0.50 -10.93 5.33
CA MET A 269 0.81 -11.55 5.11
C MET A 269 0.87 -12.33 3.78
N ILE A 270 -0.27 -12.88 3.33
CA ILE A 270 -0.34 -13.78 2.16
C ILE A 270 0.03 -13.08 0.85
N GLU A 271 -0.10 -11.76 0.79
CA GLU A 271 0.29 -10.89 -0.31
C GLU A 271 1.80 -10.94 -0.56
N ALA A 272 2.59 -11.07 0.52
CA ALA A 272 4.04 -11.23 0.44
C ALA A 272 4.46 -12.68 0.13
N VAL A 273 3.54 -13.66 0.28
CA VAL A 273 3.83 -15.06 0.00
C VAL A 273 4.05 -15.30 -1.49
N GLY A 274 3.20 -14.72 -2.33
CA GLY A 274 3.16 -14.95 -3.77
C GLY A 274 2.36 -16.21 -4.13
N ALA A 275 1.51 -16.10 -5.16
CA ALA A 275 0.52 -17.13 -5.51
C ALA A 275 1.10 -18.54 -5.75
N GLU A 276 2.33 -18.62 -6.26
CA GLU A 276 3.03 -19.89 -6.50
C GLU A 276 3.39 -20.67 -5.22
N PHE A 277 3.36 -20.02 -4.05
CA PHE A 277 3.67 -20.63 -2.75
C PHE A 277 2.45 -20.78 -1.84
N PHE A 278 1.24 -20.49 -2.33
CA PHE A 278 0.03 -20.60 -1.50
C PHE A 278 -0.21 -22.02 -0.99
N GLU A 279 0.02 -23.04 -1.81
CA GLU A 279 -0.09 -24.43 -1.38
C GLU A 279 0.83 -24.73 -0.20
N THR A 280 2.12 -24.37 -0.30
CA THR A 280 3.09 -24.55 0.78
C THR A 280 2.74 -23.74 2.02
N TYR A 281 2.23 -22.52 1.84
CA TYR A 281 1.79 -21.66 2.95
C TYR A 281 0.63 -22.30 3.72
N PHE A 282 -0.44 -22.71 3.02
CA PHE A 282 -1.59 -23.35 3.66
C PHE A 282 -1.23 -24.71 4.25
N GLN A 283 -0.38 -25.50 3.59
CA GLN A 283 0.14 -26.75 4.16
C GLN A 283 0.85 -26.49 5.49
N LYS A 284 1.71 -25.47 5.55
CA LYS A 284 2.40 -25.11 6.80
C LYS A 284 1.41 -24.67 7.88
N CYS A 285 0.40 -23.87 7.54
CA CYS A 285 -0.65 -23.47 8.48
C CYS A 285 -1.43 -24.69 9.02
N CYS A 286 -1.76 -25.66 8.16
CA CYS A 286 -2.40 -26.91 8.56
C CYS A 286 -1.50 -27.74 9.48
N GLU A 287 -0.20 -27.84 9.19
CA GLU A 287 0.77 -28.55 10.03
C GLU A 287 0.93 -27.94 11.43
N LEU A 288 0.67 -26.63 11.59
CA LEU A 288 0.77 -25.92 12.86
C LEU A 288 -0.56 -25.94 13.64
N LEU A 289 -1.67 -26.31 13.02
CA LEU A 289 -2.98 -26.36 13.67
C LEU A 289 -3.30 -27.73 14.22
N ARG A 290 -3.88 -27.76 15.43
CA ARG A 290 -4.51 -28.96 15.98
C ARG A 290 -5.69 -29.42 15.10
N PRO A 291 -6.13 -30.70 15.17
CA PRO A 291 -7.21 -31.22 14.32
C PRO A 291 -8.52 -30.41 14.35
N GLU A 292 -8.87 -29.83 15.50
CA GLU A 292 -10.06 -28.96 15.68
C GLU A 292 -9.70 -27.47 15.76
N GLY A 293 -8.49 -27.12 15.29
CA GLY A 293 -7.98 -25.77 15.33
C GLY A 293 -8.65 -24.87 14.29
N MET A 294 -8.61 -23.56 14.53
CA MET A 294 -9.23 -22.58 13.65
C MET A 294 -8.20 -21.58 13.10
N MET A 295 -8.27 -21.31 11.80
CA MET A 295 -7.48 -20.26 11.15
C MET A 295 -8.35 -19.06 10.80
N PHE A 296 -7.83 -17.86 11.06
CA PHE A 296 -8.34 -16.61 10.51
C PHE A 296 -7.31 -16.03 9.52
N LEU A 297 -7.74 -15.75 8.29
CA LEU A 297 -6.94 -15.10 7.26
C LEU A 297 -7.62 -13.81 6.81
N GLN A 298 -6.94 -12.67 6.98
CA GLN A 298 -7.31 -11.41 6.32
C GLN A 298 -6.37 -11.18 5.15
N SER A 299 -6.92 -10.84 3.99
CA SER A 299 -6.15 -10.60 2.77
C SER A 299 -6.84 -9.58 1.86
N ILE A 300 -6.03 -8.86 1.10
CA ILE A 300 -6.44 -8.00 0.00
C ILE A 300 -6.68 -8.90 -1.22
N VAL A 301 -7.88 -8.81 -1.80
CA VAL A 301 -8.26 -9.60 -2.98
C VAL A 301 -8.61 -8.68 -4.14
N ILE A 302 -8.21 -9.09 -5.35
CA ILE A 302 -8.67 -8.53 -6.62
C ILE A 302 -9.76 -9.46 -7.13
N LYS A 303 -10.96 -8.93 -7.39
CA LYS A 303 -12.12 -9.67 -7.90
C LYS A 303 -12.29 -9.49 -9.39
#